data_AF-A0A966SXU6-F1
#
_entry.id   AF-A0A966SXU6-F1
#
_cell.length_a   1.000
_cell.length_b   1.000
_cell.length_c   1.000
_cell.angle_alpha   90.00
_cell.angle_beta   90.00
_cell.angle_gamma   90.00
#
_symmetry.space_group_name_H-M   'P 1'
#
loop_
_entity.id
_entity.type
_entity.pdbx_description
1 polymer ?
#
loop_
_entity_poly.entity_id
_entity_poly.type
_entity_poly.pdbx_seq_one_letter_code
_entity_poly.pdbx_strand_id
1 'polypeptide(L)'
;IEAARIAITRYMRRGGKVWIRVFPDKSVTAKPAETRMGSGKGAPDHWVCVVRTGRMLFEVEGVREDVAREAIRLAQYKLPIRTKFVTRADFPDHEQASEAQQALDSGVAAPAVVEEETE
;
A
#
# COMPACT_ATOMS: atom_id res chain seq x y z
N ILE A 1 -7.45 -8.58 5.47
CA ILE A 1 -7.79 -7.28 4.84
C ILE A 1 -8.79 -6.52 5.72
N GLU A 2 -9.94 -7.11 6.03
CA GLU A 2 -11.00 -6.44 6.81
C GLU A 2 -10.54 -5.95 8.20
N ALA A 3 -9.76 -6.75 8.92
CA ALA A 3 -9.20 -6.35 10.22
C ALA A 3 -8.35 -5.06 10.14
N ALA A 4 -7.58 -4.88 9.07
CA ALA A 4 -6.77 -3.67 8.86
C ALA A 4 -7.67 -2.47 8.53
N ARG A 5 -8.70 -2.65 7.69
CA ARG A 5 -9.70 -1.62 7.39
C ARG A 5 -10.42 -1.12 8.65
N ILE A 6 -10.83 -2.04 9.52
CA ILE A 6 -11.48 -1.70 10.79
C ILE A 6 -10.54 -0.91 11.70
N ALA A 7 -9.27 -1.29 11.79
CA ALA A 7 -8.27 -0.56 12.59
C ALA A 7 -8.12 0.90 12.11
N ILE A 8 -7.95 1.09 10.79
CA ILE A 8 -7.81 2.41 10.16
C ILE A 8 -9.06 3.27 10.43
N THR A 9 -10.23 2.73 10.10
CA THR A 9 -11.50 3.48 10.22
C THR A 9 -11.87 3.82 11.66
N ARG A 10 -11.53 2.95 12.63
CA ARG A 10 -11.72 3.24 14.06
C ARG A 10 -10.81 4.36 14.55
N TYR A 11 -9.53 4.34 14.18
CA TYR A 11 -8.58 5.38 14.60
C TYR A 11 -8.93 6.74 14.02
N MET A 12 -9.30 6.78 12.74
CA MET A 12 -9.74 7.99 12.04
C MET A 12 -11.12 8.51 12.51
N ARG A 13 -11.82 7.81 13.41
CA ARG A 13 -13.17 8.15 13.88
C ARG A 13 -14.18 8.37 12.74
N ARG A 14 -14.03 7.62 11.64
CA ARG A 14 -14.80 7.80 10.38
C ARG A 14 -14.65 9.17 9.71
N GLY A 15 -13.67 9.97 10.12
CA GLY A 15 -13.24 11.16 9.37
C GLY A 15 -12.33 10.73 8.23
N GLY A 16 -12.65 11.10 7.00
CA GLY A 16 -11.87 10.74 5.81
C GLY A 16 -12.35 9.48 5.09
N LYS A 17 -11.69 9.17 3.98
CA LYS A 17 -12.00 8.06 3.07
C LYS A 17 -10.87 7.04 3.09
N VAL A 18 -11.23 5.77 2.97
CA VAL A 18 -10.28 4.65 2.92
C VAL A 18 -10.62 3.81 1.70
N TRP A 19 -9.65 3.61 0.82
CA TRP A 19 -9.75 2.67 -0.30
C TRP A 19 -8.95 1.42 -0.02
N ILE A 20 -9.51 0.29 -0.39
CA ILE A 20 -8.83 -0.99 -0.38
C ILE A 20 -8.40 -1.26 -1.82
N ARG A 21 -7.09 -1.32 -2.06
CA ARG A 21 -6.53 -1.48 -3.41
C ARG A 21 -6.30 -2.94 -3.79
N VAL A 22 -6.43 -3.83 -2.82
CA VAL A 22 -6.29 -5.28 -2.98
C VAL A 22 -7.63 -5.98 -2.85
N PHE A 23 -7.87 -6.97 -3.71
CA PHE A 23 -9.08 -7.79 -3.68
C PHE A 23 -8.67 -9.28 -3.59
N PRO A 24 -9.34 -10.09 -2.76
CA PRO A 24 -9.05 -11.52 -2.65
C PRO A 24 -9.80 -12.29 -3.75
N ASP A 25 -9.18 -12.43 -4.91
CA ASP A 25 -9.71 -13.06 -6.12
C ASP A 25 -9.33 -14.55 -6.27
N LYS A 26 -8.30 -15.00 -5.55
CA LYS A 26 -7.80 -16.38 -5.67
C LYS A 26 -8.40 -17.28 -4.60
N SER A 27 -9.12 -18.32 -5.01
CA SER A 27 -9.63 -19.35 -4.09
C SER A 27 -8.56 -20.39 -3.74
N VAL A 28 -8.47 -20.76 -2.47
CA VAL A 28 -7.61 -21.83 -1.95
C VAL A 28 -8.50 -22.94 -1.40
N THR A 29 -8.22 -24.18 -1.78
CA THR A 29 -9.00 -25.36 -1.37
C THR A 29 -8.31 -26.10 -0.24
N ALA A 30 -9.07 -26.58 0.74
CA ALA A 30 -8.57 -27.43 1.82
C ALA A 30 -9.34 -28.75 1.85
N LYS A 31 -8.66 -29.82 2.28
CA LYS A 31 -9.31 -31.10 2.62
C LYS A 31 -9.51 -31.18 4.13
N PRO A 32 -10.59 -31.81 4.61
CA PRO A 32 -10.77 -32.05 6.04
C PRO A 32 -9.63 -32.90 6.61
N ALA A 33 -9.23 -32.59 7.84
CA ALA A 33 -8.12 -33.27 8.52
C ALA A 33 -8.35 -34.77 8.74
N GLU A 34 -9.61 -35.22 8.73
CA GLU A 34 -10.01 -36.60 9.00
C GLU A 34 -9.97 -37.52 7.77
N THR A 35 -9.58 -37.00 6.61
CA THR A 35 -9.57 -37.76 5.34
C THR A 35 -8.18 -38.23 4.95
N ARG A 36 -8.08 -39.45 4.39
CA ARG A 36 -6.83 -39.97 3.83
C ARG A 36 -6.49 -39.26 2.51
N MET A 37 -5.21 -39.30 2.14
CA MET A 37 -4.74 -38.81 0.84
C MET A 37 -5.44 -39.56 -0.31
N GLY A 38 -5.94 -38.83 -1.31
CA GLY A 38 -6.74 -39.36 -2.42
C GLY A 38 -8.01 -38.55 -2.69
N SER A 39 -8.90 -39.04 -3.56
CA SER A 39 -10.25 -38.48 -3.81
C SER A 39 -10.34 -37.08 -4.44
N GLY A 40 -9.31 -36.62 -5.16
CA GLY A 40 -9.38 -35.38 -5.96
C GLY A 40 -9.09 -34.09 -5.18
N LYS A 41 -9.62 -32.95 -5.63
CA LYS A 41 -9.42 -31.62 -5.03
C LYS A 41 -10.50 -31.33 -3.98
N GLY A 42 -10.13 -30.68 -2.88
CA GLY A 42 -11.08 -30.28 -1.82
C GLY A 42 -11.96 -29.10 -2.21
N ALA A 43 -12.92 -28.76 -1.34
CA ALA A 43 -13.75 -27.56 -1.50
C ALA A 43 -12.93 -26.27 -1.24
N PRO A 44 -13.32 -25.11 -1.82
CA PRO A 44 -12.74 -23.82 -1.48
C PRO A 44 -12.93 -23.51 0.02
N ASP A 45 -11.85 -23.17 0.70
CA ASP A 45 -11.81 -22.87 2.14
C ASP A 45 -11.74 -21.36 2.38
N HIS A 46 -10.76 -20.68 1.76
CA HIS A 46 -10.59 -19.25 1.90
C HIS A 46 -10.09 -18.58 0.61
N TRP A 47 -10.23 -17.26 0.56
CA TRP A 47 -9.79 -16.43 -0.54
C TRP A 47 -8.54 -15.65 -0.16
N VAL A 48 -7.56 -15.65 -1.05
CA VAL A 48 -6.27 -14.99 -0.85
C VAL A 48 -6.04 -13.93 -1.92
N CYS A 49 -5.27 -12.92 -1.57
CA CYS A 49 -4.73 -11.95 -2.52
C CYS A 49 -3.22 -12.16 -2.62
N VAL A 50 -2.70 -12.24 -3.83
CA VAL A 50 -1.24 -12.33 -4.06
C VAL A 50 -0.68 -10.92 -4.09
N VAL A 51 0.19 -10.60 -3.14
CA VAL A 51 0.82 -9.28 -3.01
C VAL A 51 2.30 -9.37 -3.39
N ARG A 52 2.75 -8.48 -4.28
CA ARG A 52 4.17 -8.29 -4.64
C ARG A 52 4.71 -7.02 -3.96
N THR A 53 6.04 -6.94 -3.84
CA THR A 53 6.72 -5.74 -3.33
C THR A 53 6.36 -4.51 -4.18
N GLY A 54 6.15 -3.36 -3.54
CA GLY A 54 5.76 -2.11 -4.21
C GLY A 54 4.25 -1.96 -4.47
N ARG A 55 3.42 -2.96 -4.14
CA ARG A 55 1.96 -2.87 -4.26
C ARG A 55 1.36 -2.04 -3.12
N MET A 56 0.56 -1.03 -3.46
CA MET A 56 -0.25 -0.30 -2.49
C MET A 56 -1.43 -1.16 -2.02
N LEU A 57 -1.64 -1.24 -0.69
CA LEU A 57 -2.69 -2.06 -0.08
C LEU A 57 -3.93 -1.24 0.29
N PHE A 58 -3.68 -0.09 0.92
CA PHE A 58 -4.70 0.84 1.40
C PHE A 58 -4.30 2.25 1.01
N GLU A 59 -5.30 3.06 0.65
CA GLU A 59 -5.16 4.50 0.46
C GLU A 59 -6.09 5.21 1.44
N VAL A 60 -5.64 6.35 1.94
CA VAL A 60 -6.35 7.16 2.92
C VAL A 60 -6.31 8.62 2.49
N GLU A 61 -7.46 9.29 2.52
CA GLU A 61 -7.60 10.71 2.16
C GLU A 61 -8.51 11.43 3.15
N GLY A 62 -8.35 12.75 3.29
CA GLY A 62 -9.25 13.59 4.08
C GLY A 62 -8.95 13.60 5.59
N VAL A 63 -7.73 13.24 5.96
CA VAL A 63 -7.21 13.34 7.33
C VAL A 63 -5.81 13.95 7.33
N ARG A 64 -5.42 14.52 8.47
CA ARG A 64 -4.06 15.01 8.68
C ARG A 64 -3.05 13.86 8.66
N GLU A 65 -1.82 14.15 8.26
CA GLU A 65 -0.78 13.14 8.05
C GLU A 65 -0.40 12.39 9.34
N ASP A 66 -0.37 13.09 10.48
CA ASP A 66 -0.12 12.52 11.81
C ASP A 66 -1.15 11.43 12.14
N VAL A 67 -2.42 11.71 11.89
CA VAL A 67 -3.52 10.75 12.09
C VAL A 67 -3.42 9.58 11.12
N ALA A 68 -3.11 9.86 9.84
CA ALA A 68 -2.97 8.81 8.82
C ALA A 68 -1.82 7.85 9.14
N ARG A 69 -0.67 8.39 9.57
CA ARG A 69 0.53 7.62 9.90
C ARG A 69 0.27 6.65 11.05
N GLU A 70 -0.37 7.11 12.13
CA GLU A 70 -0.72 6.25 13.25
C GLU A 70 -1.82 5.23 12.91
N ALA A 71 -2.83 5.62 12.13
CA ALA A 71 -3.86 4.69 11.65
C ALA A 71 -3.25 3.53 10.84
N ILE A 72 -2.34 3.84 9.91
CA ILE A 72 -1.67 2.85 9.07
C ILE A 72 -0.70 2.00 9.89
N ARG A 73 0.01 2.57 10.87
CA ARG A 73 0.86 1.82 11.80
C ARG A 73 0.05 0.76 12.55
N LEU A 74 -1.15 1.09 13.03
CA LEU A 74 -2.02 0.11 13.68
C LEU A 74 -2.50 -0.98 12.72
N ALA A 75 -2.80 -0.63 11.47
CA ALA A 75 -3.14 -1.60 10.43
C ALA A 75 -1.98 -2.53 10.06
N GLN A 76 -0.74 -2.05 10.07
CA GLN A 76 0.45 -2.84 9.77
C GLN A 76 0.56 -4.08 10.67
N TYR A 77 0.24 -3.96 11.97
CA TYR A 77 0.25 -5.10 12.89
C TYR A 77 -0.85 -6.15 12.62
N LYS A 78 -1.80 -5.86 11.72
CA LYS A 78 -2.84 -6.81 11.28
C LYS A 78 -2.47 -7.53 9.99
N LEU A 79 -1.36 -7.16 9.35
CA LEU A 79 -0.91 -7.74 8.09
C LEU A 79 0.23 -8.73 8.36
N PRO A 80 0.26 -9.87 7.65
CA PRO A 80 1.32 -10.87 7.80
C PRO A 80 2.61 -10.50 7.05
N ILE A 81 2.68 -9.31 6.45
CA ILE A 81 3.78 -8.85 5.60
C ILE A 81 4.35 -7.54 6.12
N ARG A 82 5.63 -7.29 5.83
CA ARG A 82 6.27 -6.00 6.11
C ARG A 82 5.69 -4.95 5.17
N THR A 83 5.24 -3.83 5.74
CA THR A 83 4.70 -2.70 5.00
C THR A 83 5.46 -1.42 5.35
N LYS A 84 5.48 -0.47 4.41
CA LYS A 84 6.04 0.88 4.60
C LYS A 84 4.92 1.89 4.40
N PHE A 85 4.89 2.94 5.22
CA PHE A 85 4.03 4.11 4.99
C PHE A 85 4.64 4.96 3.87
N VAL A 86 3.80 5.36 2.92
CA VAL A 86 4.20 6.16 1.77
C VAL A 86 3.22 7.30 1.59
N THR A 87 3.73 8.42 1.12
CA THR A 87 2.97 9.61 0.75
C THR A 87 3.02 9.79 -0.76
N ARG A 88 2.15 10.66 -1.29
CA ARG A 88 2.18 10.96 -2.73
C ARG A 88 3.50 11.63 -3.15
N ALA A 89 4.16 12.36 -2.25
CA ALA A 89 5.45 12.98 -2.51
C ALA A 89 6.58 11.96 -2.73
N ASP A 90 6.45 10.73 -2.20
CA ASP A 90 7.45 9.67 -2.38
C ASP A 90 7.43 9.07 -3.80
N PHE A 91 6.41 9.36 -4.60
CA PHE A 91 6.26 8.89 -5.97
C PHE A 91 6.12 10.11 -6.90
N PRO A 92 7.23 10.63 -7.47
CA PRO A 92 7.14 11.67 -8.49
C PRO A 92 6.31 11.16 -9.67
N ASP A 93 5.38 11.99 -10.15
CA ASP A 93 4.58 11.67 -11.31
C ASP A 93 5.51 11.37 -12.51
N HIS A 94 5.09 10.44 -13.38
CA HIS A 94 5.90 9.99 -14.52
C HIS A 94 6.38 11.14 -15.44
N GLU A 95 5.70 12.28 -15.42
CA GLU A 95 6.08 13.51 -16.10
C GLU A 95 7.43 14.05 -15.60
N GLN A 96 7.61 14.12 -14.27
CA GLN A 96 8.87 14.54 -13.65
C GLN A 96 9.98 13.50 -13.82
N ALA A 97 9.63 12.20 -13.88
CA ALA A 97 10.60 11.14 -14.18
C ALA A 97 11.09 11.23 -15.64
N SER A 98 10.22 11.60 -16.58
CA SER A 98 10.59 11.83 -17.97
C SER A 98 11.41 13.10 -18.15
N GLU A 99 11.05 14.19 -17.48
CA GLU A 99 11.80 15.46 -17.50
C GLU A 99 13.17 15.31 -16.81
N ALA A 100 13.26 14.59 -15.69
CA ALA A 100 14.54 14.30 -15.04
C ALA A 100 15.45 13.42 -15.91
N GLN A 101 14.88 12.41 -16.58
CA GLN A 101 15.63 11.55 -17.50
C GLN A 101 16.07 12.30 -18.77
N GLN A 102 15.22 13.19 -19.29
CA GLN A 102 15.48 14.01 -20.46
C GLN A 102 16.45 15.17 -20.15
N ALA A 103 16.46 15.68 -18.92
CA ALA A 103 17.46 16.63 -18.41
C ALA A 103 18.84 15.97 -18.22
N LEU A 104 18.87 14.72 -17.76
CA LEU A 104 20.10 13.92 -17.67
C LEU A 104 20.69 13.59 -19.05
N ASP A 105 19.85 13.21 -20.03
CA ASP A 105 20.28 12.91 -21.41
C ASP A 105 20.67 14.16 -22.22
N SER A 106 20.17 15.35 -21.87
CA SER A 106 20.48 16.62 -22.56
C SER A 106 21.68 17.37 -21.98
N GLY A 107 22.27 16.89 -20.88
CA GLY A 107 23.48 17.48 -20.30
C GLY A 107 23.30 18.89 -19.73
N VAL A 108 22.06 19.34 -19.51
CA VAL A 108 21.78 20.64 -18.87
C VAL A 108 21.92 20.45 -17.36
N ALA A 109 22.96 21.05 -16.78
CA ALA A 109 23.14 21.06 -15.33
C ALA A 109 21.86 21.59 -14.65
N ALA A 110 21.43 20.89 -13.60
CA ALA A 110 20.31 21.31 -12.76
C ALA A 110 20.44 22.80 -12.41
N PRO A 111 19.36 23.60 -12.45
CA PRO A 111 19.45 24.97 -12.00
C PRO A 111 19.87 24.92 -10.53
N ALA A 112 21.05 25.48 -10.26
CA ALA A 112 21.52 25.70 -8.91
C ALA A 112 20.38 26.33 -8.12
N VAL A 113 19.93 25.65 -7.06
CA VAL A 113 19.15 26.29 -6.01
C VAL A 113 20.05 27.43 -5.52
N VAL A 114 19.69 28.65 -5.90
CA VAL A 114 20.35 29.85 -5.41
C VAL A 114 20.03 29.91 -3.93
N GLU A 115 21.03 29.58 -3.10
CA GLU A 115 21.09 30.04 -1.73
C GLU A 115 21.12 31.57 -1.79
N GLU A 116 19.97 32.19 -1.54
CA GLU A 116 19.93 33.63 -1.28
C GLU A 116 20.02 33.80 0.24
N GLU A 117 21.26 33.88 0.72
CA GLU A 117 21.59 34.59 1.95
C GLU A 117 21.19 36.06 1.75
N THR A 118 20.17 36.52 2.46
CA THR A 118 20.04 37.93 2.85
C THR A 118 19.49 38.02 4.26
N GLU A 119 20.34 38.64 5.10
CA GLU A 119 20.20 39.19 6.47
C GLU A 119 18.86 39.10 7.22
#